data_AF-A0A0P7ZL58-F1
#
_entry.id   AF-A0A0P7ZL58-F1
#
_cell.length_a   1.000
_cell.length_b   1.000
_cell.length_c   1.000
_cell.angle_alpha   90.00
_cell.angle_beta   90.00
_cell.angle_gamma   90.00
#
_symmetry.space_group_name_H-M   'P 1'
#
loop_
_entity.id
_entity.type
_entity.pdbx_description
1 polymer ?
#
loop_
_entity_poly.entity_id
_entity_poly.type
_entity_poly.pdbx_seq_one_letter_code
_entity_poly.pdbx_strand_id
1 'polypeptide(L)' 'MSLKTLKEKALKNPSVAREYHKLSREFAHIERKITRKNARTHT' A
#
# COMPACT_ATOMS: atom_id res chain seq x y z
N MET A 1 21.70 0.28 -6.57
CA MET A 1 20.72 1.21 -5.95
C MET A 1 19.82 0.41 -5.01
N SER A 2 19.43 0.99 -3.88
CA SER A 2 18.48 0.33 -2.98
C SER A 2 17.05 0.38 -3.56
N LEU A 3 16.19 -0.53 -3.14
CA LEU A 3 14.75 -0.50 -3.49
C LEU A 3 14.10 0.81 -3.04
N LYS A 4 14.52 1.36 -1.89
CA LYS A 4 14.09 2.68 -1.40
C LYS A 4 14.44 3.78 -2.40
N THR A 5 15.68 3.79 -2.88
CA THR A 5 16.16 4.77 -3.86
C THR A 5 15.43 4.65 -5.21
N LEU A 6 15.13 3.42 -5.65
CA LEU A 6 14.38 3.17 -6.88
C LEU A 6 12.94 3.70 -6.76
N LYS A 7 12.30 3.43 -5.63
CA LYS A 7 10.95 3.94 -5.31
C LYS A 7 10.92 5.46 -5.31
N GLU A 8 11.85 6.13 -4.62
CA GLU A 8 11.92 7.59 -4.56
C GLU A 8 12.09 8.21 -5.96
N LYS A 9 12.88 7.58 -6.84
CA LYS A 9 13.00 8.03 -8.24
C LYS A 9 11.71 7.84 -9.03
N ALA A 10 11.05 6.69 -8.88
CA ALA A 10 9.80 6.39 -9.59
C ALA A 10 8.64 7.33 -9.18
N LEU A 11 8.55 7.67 -7.89
CA LEU A 11 7.53 8.57 -7.35
C LEU A 11 7.70 10.04 -7.76
N LYS A 12 8.82 10.41 -8.40
CA LYS A 12 8.94 11.75 -9.00
C LYS A 12 8.03 11.93 -10.21
N ASN A 13 7.58 10.86 -10.86
CA ASN A 13 6.60 10.93 -11.92
C ASN A 13 5.18 11.02 -11.32
N PRO A 14 4.42 12.12 -11.55
CA PRO A 14 3.10 12.31 -10.96
C PRO A 14 2.09 11.21 -11.28
N SER A 15 2.14 10.63 -12.48
CA SER A 15 1.26 9.52 -12.89
C SER A 15 1.56 8.27 -12.06
N VAL A 16 2.84 7.93 -11.94
CA VAL A 16 3.30 6.78 -11.13
C VAL A 16 2.97 6.99 -9.66
N ALA A 17 3.17 8.20 -9.13
CA ALA A 17 2.85 8.52 -7.75
C ALA A 17 1.35 8.37 -7.47
N ARG A 18 0.49 8.85 -8.38
CA ARG A 18 -0.97 8.75 -8.24
C ARG A 18 -1.44 7.29 -8.19
N GLU A 19 -0.99 6.46 -9.13
CA GLU A 19 -1.35 5.04 -9.15
C GLU A 19 -0.77 4.30 -7.94
N TYR A 20 0.48 4.59 -7.56
CA TYR A 20 1.08 4.03 -6.35
C TYR A 20 0.25 4.32 -5.10
N HIS A 21 -0.18 5.58 -4.91
CA HIS A 21 -0.99 5.96 -3.76
C HIS A 21 -2.42 5.39 -3.80
N LYS A 22 -2.97 5.12 -4.99
CA LYS A 22 -4.26 4.44 -5.14
C LYS A 22 -4.14 3.00 -4.69
N LEU A 23 -3.18 2.25 -5.25
CA LEU A 23 -2.93 0.85 -4.89
C LEU A 23 -2.56 0.72 -3.40
N SER A 24 -1.74 1.62 -2.87
CA SER A 24 -1.37 1.61 -1.45
C SER A 24 -2.59 1.76 -0.53
N ARG A 25 -3.61 2.55 -0.93
CA ARG A 25 -4.86 2.67 -0.18
C ARG A 25 -5.73 1.41 -0.29
N GLU A 26 -5.81 0.81 -1.46
CA GLU A 26 -6.54 -0.45 -1.68
C GLU A 26 -5.95 -1.59 -0.85
N PHE A 27 -4.62 -1.72 -0.84
CA PHE A 27 -3.91 -2.68 0.01
C PHE A 27 -4.21 -2.45 1.49
N ALA A 28 -4.08 -1.21 1.98
CA ALA A 28 -4.38 -0.90 3.38
C ALA A 28 -5.83 -1.23 3.77
N HIS A 29 -6.78 -1.08 2.84
CA HIS A 29 -8.18 -1.47 3.08
C HIS A 29 -8.35 -2.98 3.19
N ILE A 30 -7.68 -3.74 2.33
CA ILE A 30 -7.68 -5.21 2.38
C ILE A 30 -7.06 -5.69 3.71
N GLU A 31 -5.90 -5.16 4.09
CA GLU A 31 -5.23 -5.50 5.35
C GLU A 31 -6.16 -5.26 6.54
N ARG A 32 -6.81 -4.09 6.61
CA ARG A 32 -7.78 -3.80 7.69
C ARG A 32 -8.93 -4.78 7.73
N LYS A 33 -9.47 -5.19 6.57
CA LYS A 33 -10.55 -6.18 6.51
C LYS A 33 -10.10 -7.54 7.02
N ILE A 34 -8.91 -7.99 6.63
CA ILE A 34 -8.32 -9.24 7.10
C ILE A 34 -8.09 -9.18 8.62
N THR A 35 -7.46 -8.11 9.12
CA THR A 35 -7.20 -7.92 10.55
C THR A 35 -8.48 -7.91 11.37
N ARG A 36 -9.52 -7.18 10.92
CA ARG A 36 -10.83 -7.17 11.59
C ARG A 36 -11.52 -8.52 11.58
N LYS A 37 -11.44 -9.27 10.46
CA LYS A 37 -11.97 -10.63 10.37
C LYS A 37 -11.29 -11.53 11.40
N ASN A 38 -9.96 -11.55 11.41
CA ASN A 38 -9.17 -12.38 12.34
C ASN A 38 -9.45 -12.04 13.81
N ALA A 39 -9.58 -10.75 14.14
CA ALA A 39 -9.94 -10.32 15.49
C ALA A 39 -11.32 -10.83 15.92
N ARG A 40 -12.28 -10.92 15.00
CA ARG A 40 -13.65 -11.40 15.27
C ARG A 40 -13.76 -12.92 15.33
N THR A 41 -12.87 -13.66 14.68
CA THR A 41 -12.80 -15.14 14.79
C THR A 41 -12.07 -15.61 16.04
N HIS A 42 -11.32 -14.73 16.71
CA HIS A 42 -10.57 -15.03 17.93
C HIS A 42 -11.28 -14.63 19.24
N THR A 43 -12.52 -14.16 19.14
CA THR A 43 -13.47 -13.93 20.27
C THR A 43 -14.53 -15.00 20.25
#